data_AF-A0A3M2B4S5-F1
#
_entry.id   AF-A0A3M2B4S5-F1
#
_cell.length_a   1.000
_cell.length_b   1.000
_cell.length_c   1.000
_cell.angle_alpha   90.00
_cell.angle_beta   90.00
_cell.angle_gamma   90.00
#
_symmetry.space_group_name_H-M   'P 1'
#
loop_
_entity.id
_entity.type
_entity.pdbx_description
1 polymer ?
#
loop_
_entity_poly.entity_id
_entity_poly.type
_entity_poly.pdbx_seq_one_letter_code
_entity_poly.pdbx_strand_id
1 'polypeptide(L)'
;MSVNAFALFSETEPNDTRATADMVIYNLRNTPPNADVGVLSLGLNDSDFFKIRLEAGDWLTAITFPIATNYTAPDTVMALFDGSGSAAIVWNDDAGNGFGSAIRWQADRSGDYYIAITGYHGASGRNDISYYEGAIHSEVGGYILTVSVVPVPEPASMIALGTGLVGLMALRRRRK
;
A
#
# COMPACT_ATOMS: atom_id res chain seq x y z
N MET A 1 -20.16 -7.91 -2.61
CA MET A 1 -20.36 -6.88 -1.56
C MET A 1 -19.76 -5.60 -2.11
N SER A 2 -20.55 -4.53 -2.27
CA SER A 2 -20.01 -3.21 -2.60
C SER A 2 -19.51 -2.57 -1.32
N VAL A 3 -18.22 -2.28 -1.24
CA VAL A 3 -17.66 -1.46 -0.16
C VAL A 3 -17.68 -0.03 -0.67
N ASN A 4 -18.18 0.91 0.14
CA ASN A 4 -18.09 2.32 -0.19
C ASN A 4 -16.64 2.78 0.04
N ALA A 5 -15.99 3.34 -0.98
CA ALA A 5 -14.73 4.07 -0.80
C ALA A 5 -15.08 5.39 -0.09
N PHE A 6 -14.77 5.51 1.21
CA PHE A 6 -15.16 6.67 2.02
C PHE A 6 -13.99 7.52 2.52
N ALA A 7 -12.74 7.15 2.25
CA ALA A 7 -11.60 7.96 2.65
C ALA A 7 -10.87 8.51 1.43
N LEU A 8 -11.24 9.75 1.07
CA LEU A 8 -10.25 10.68 0.55
C LEU A 8 -9.26 10.93 1.68
N PHE A 9 -8.00 10.58 1.49
CA PHE A 9 -6.93 11.05 2.37
C PHE A 9 -6.15 12.15 1.67
N SER A 10 -5.63 13.07 2.47
CA SER A 10 -4.75 14.16 2.04
C SER A 10 -3.41 14.00 2.72
N GLU A 11 -2.35 14.45 2.07
CA GLU A 11 -1.05 14.64 2.72
C GLU A 11 -1.06 15.88 3.62
N THR A 12 -0.16 15.91 4.59
CA THR A 12 0.13 17.06 5.43
C THR A 12 1.64 17.24 5.54
N GLU A 13 2.14 18.31 4.91
CA GLU A 13 3.56 18.62 4.99
C GLU A 13 4.01 19.15 6.36
N PRO A 14 5.23 18.81 6.82
CA PRO A 14 6.22 17.95 6.14
C PRO A 14 5.98 16.44 6.40
N ASN A 15 5.96 15.61 5.36
CA ASN A 15 5.88 14.14 5.47
C ASN A 15 7.09 13.41 4.80
N ASP A 16 8.16 14.15 4.50
CA ASP A 16 9.44 13.76 3.85
C ASP A 16 10.20 12.54 4.42
N THR A 17 9.78 12.00 5.56
CA THR A 17 10.51 10.96 6.27
C THR A 17 9.60 9.94 6.93
N ARG A 18 10.13 8.75 7.21
CA ARG A 18 9.40 7.73 7.99
C ARG A 18 8.93 8.26 9.34
N ALA A 19 9.70 9.16 9.95
CA ALA A 19 9.40 9.72 11.27
C ALA A 19 8.24 10.72 11.24
N THR A 20 8.04 11.40 10.10
CA THR A 20 6.99 12.40 9.89
C THR A 20 5.85 11.88 9.02
N ALA A 21 5.87 10.59 8.67
CA ALA A 21 4.89 9.95 7.81
C ALA A 21 3.44 10.23 8.22
N ASP A 22 2.62 10.56 7.24
CA ASP A 22 1.20 10.79 7.44
C ASP A 22 0.49 9.51 7.86
N MET A 23 -0.39 9.64 8.85
CA MET A 23 -1.19 8.52 9.36
C MET A 23 -2.42 8.30 8.48
N VAL A 24 -2.20 7.89 7.23
CA VAL A 24 -3.26 7.82 6.22
C VAL A 24 -4.29 6.71 6.48
N ILE A 25 -3.97 5.66 7.26
CA ILE A 25 -4.87 4.49 7.40
C ILE A 25 -4.95 4.01 8.87
N TYR A 26 -5.23 4.91 9.81
CA TYR A 26 -5.41 4.55 11.23
C TYR A 26 -6.80 4.86 11.81
N ASN A 27 -7.69 5.47 11.01
CA ASN A 27 -8.98 5.97 11.52
C ASN A 27 -10.07 4.88 11.53
N LEU A 28 -10.05 4.05 12.58
CA LEU A 28 -11.17 3.39 13.31
C LEU A 28 -12.35 2.73 12.55
N ARG A 29 -12.35 2.66 11.21
CA ARG A 29 -13.42 2.06 10.38
C ARG A 29 -12.93 1.26 9.17
N ASN A 30 -11.63 1.25 8.88
CA ASN A 30 -11.11 0.48 7.76
C ASN A 30 -10.82 -0.96 8.19
N THR A 31 -11.88 -1.73 8.42
CA THR A 31 -11.78 -3.19 8.49
C THR A 31 -11.62 -3.69 7.04
N PRO A 32 -10.48 -4.30 6.67
CA PRO A 32 -10.32 -4.86 5.33
C PRO A 32 -11.46 -5.85 5.00
N PRO A 33 -11.90 -5.97 3.74
CA PRO A 33 -11.33 -5.34 2.55
C PRO A 33 -11.70 -3.85 2.41
N ASN A 34 -10.71 -3.03 2.07
CA ASN A 34 -10.87 -1.59 1.85
C ASN A 34 -10.07 -1.11 0.62
N ALA A 35 -10.43 0.07 0.12
CA ALA A 35 -9.71 0.78 -0.92
C ALA A 35 -9.94 2.29 -0.79
N ASP A 36 -8.85 3.03 -0.63
CA ASP A 36 -8.81 4.48 -0.43
C ASP A 36 -8.01 5.13 -1.56
N VAL A 37 -8.33 6.40 -1.83
CA VAL A 37 -7.73 7.16 -2.93
C VAL A 37 -7.39 8.56 -2.44
N GLY A 38 -6.15 8.99 -2.64
CA GLY A 38 -5.66 10.35 -2.40
C GLY A 38 -5.30 11.05 -3.71
N VAL A 39 -5.54 12.35 -3.78
CA VAL A 39 -4.97 13.24 -4.80
C VAL A 39 -3.91 14.07 -4.12
N LEU A 40 -2.66 13.89 -4.54
CA LEU A 40 -1.44 14.29 -3.85
C LEU A 40 -0.54 15.06 -4.82
N SER A 41 0.55 15.64 -4.34
CA SER A 41 1.51 16.32 -5.21
C SER A 41 2.94 16.27 -4.71
N LEU A 42 3.88 15.98 -5.62
CA LEU A 42 5.29 16.16 -5.35
C LEU A 42 5.74 17.58 -5.71
N GLY A 43 6.42 18.22 -4.76
CA GLY A 43 7.25 19.40 -4.93
C GLY A 43 8.69 19.06 -5.35
N LEU A 44 9.57 20.07 -5.30
CA LEU A 44 11.00 19.87 -5.54
C LEU A 44 11.64 19.18 -4.33
N ASN A 45 12.40 18.10 -4.57
CA ASN A 45 13.10 17.34 -3.53
C ASN A 45 12.15 16.79 -2.44
N ASP A 46 10.96 16.41 -2.86
CA ASP A 46 9.84 16.06 -1.99
C ASP A 46 9.71 14.54 -1.82
N SER A 47 9.18 14.09 -0.70
CA SER A 47 8.91 12.66 -0.50
C SER A 47 7.71 12.42 0.40
N ASP A 48 6.70 11.78 -0.15
CA ASP A 48 5.51 11.45 0.64
C ASP A 48 5.69 10.11 1.37
N PHE A 49 5.71 10.14 2.70
CA PHE A 49 5.62 8.94 3.52
C PHE A 49 4.22 8.75 4.11
N PHE A 50 3.67 7.55 3.91
CA PHE A 50 2.39 7.13 4.45
C PHE A 50 2.52 5.91 5.33
N LYS A 51 1.98 5.99 6.55
CA LYS A 51 1.94 4.89 7.50
C LYS A 51 0.66 4.08 7.37
N ILE A 52 0.81 2.76 7.24
CA ILE A 52 -0.28 1.78 7.18
C ILE A 52 -0.06 0.65 8.17
N ARG A 53 -1.13 0.15 8.79
CA ARG A 53 -1.09 -1.08 9.60
C ARG A 53 -1.64 -2.24 8.80
N LEU A 54 -0.87 -3.32 8.72
CA LEU A 54 -1.26 -4.58 8.05
C LEU A 54 -1.21 -5.74 9.03
N GLU A 55 -2.11 -6.70 8.86
CA GLU A 55 -2.06 -7.97 9.57
C GLU A 55 -1.39 -9.05 8.70
N ALA A 56 -0.76 -10.05 9.34
CA ALA A 56 -0.11 -11.13 8.62
C ALA A 56 -1.10 -11.84 7.68
N GLY A 57 -0.75 -11.94 6.41
CA GLY A 57 -1.55 -12.51 5.34
C GLY A 57 -2.30 -11.48 4.50
N ASP A 58 -2.46 -10.23 4.95
CA ASP A 58 -3.14 -9.17 4.19
C ASP A 58 -2.44 -8.91 2.84
N TRP A 59 -3.24 -8.70 1.79
CA TRP A 59 -2.74 -8.24 0.50
C TRP A 59 -2.85 -6.72 0.42
N LEU A 60 -1.69 -6.06 0.33
CA LEU A 60 -1.57 -4.65 0.00
C LEU A 60 -1.50 -4.47 -1.52
N THR A 61 -2.25 -3.51 -2.05
CA THR A 61 -2.00 -2.92 -3.37
C THR A 61 -1.90 -1.40 -3.21
N ALA A 62 -0.81 -0.83 -3.73
CA ALA A 62 -0.60 0.61 -3.80
C ALA A 62 -0.23 0.97 -5.24
N ILE A 63 -0.85 2.01 -5.80
CA ILE A 63 -0.63 2.44 -7.19
C ILE A 63 -0.59 3.96 -7.23
N THR A 64 0.44 4.53 -7.85
CA THR A 64 0.48 5.94 -8.22
C THR A 64 0.10 6.13 -9.68
N PHE A 65 -0.57 7.22 -9.98
CA PHE A 65 -0.88 7.63 -11.35
C PHE A 65 -0.60 9.13 -11.53
N PRO A 66 0.36 9.53 -12.37
CA PRO A 66 0.65 10.93 -12.62
C PRO A 66 -0.53 11.62 -13.31
N ILE A 67 -0.96 12.77 -12.81
CA ILE A 67 -2.12 13.52 -13.34
C ILE A 67 -1.77 14.91 -13.84
N ALA A 68 -0.50 15.30 -13.81
CA ALA A 68 -0.04 16.56 -14.39
C ALA A 68 0.30 16.39 -15.89
N THR A 69 1.37 17.04 -16.35
CA THR A 69 1.78 17.15 -17.75
C THR A 69 1.68 15.83 -18.50
N ASN A 70 0.72 15.73 -19.42
CA ASN A 70 0.47 14.57 -20.29
C ASN A 70 0.38 13.21 -19.56
N TYR A 71 0.04 13.18 -18.26
CA TYR A 71 0.04 11.95 -17.44
C TYR A 71 1.42 11.28 -17.32
N THR A 72 2.49 12.06 -17.47
CA THR A 72 3.88 11.60 -17.33
C THR A 72 4.63 12.31 -16.20
N ALA A 73 3.99 13.23 -15.49
CA ALA A 73 4.60 14.00 -14.42
C ALA A 73 3.70 14.01 -13.17
N PRO A 74 4.25 13.80 -11.96
CA PRO A 74 5.65 13.43 -11.71
C PRO A 74 5.96 11.98 -12.12
N ASP A 75 7.20 11.68 -12.47
CA ASP A 75 7.72 10.30 -12.54
C ASP A 75 7.95 9.80 -11.11
N THR A 76 7.06 8.95 -10.62
CA THR A 76 7.09 8.49 -9.24
C THR A 76 7.96 7.25 -9.07
N VAL A 77 8.64 7.16 -7.93
CA VAL A 77 9.26 5.93 -7.44
C VAL A 77 8.64 5.61 -6.08
N MET A 78 8.17 4.38 -5.91
CA MET A 78 7.50 3.94 -4.69
C MET A 78 8.20 2.73 -4.07
N ALA A 79 8.35 2.73 -2.75
CA ALA A 79 8.80 1.59 -1.97
C ALA A 79 7.90 1.32 -0.77
N LEU A 80 7.92 0.07 -0.32
CA LEU A 80 7.37 -0.36 0.95
C LEU A 80 8.50 -0.71 1.92
N PHE A 81 8.46 -0.14 3.12
CA PHE A 81 9.39 -0.43 4.20
C PHE A 81 8.67 -1.01 5.41
N ASP A 82 9.39 -1.81 6.20
CA ASP A 82 8.98 -2.10 7.57
C ASP A 82 9.29 -0.91 8.49
N GLY A 83 8.96 -1.03 9.78
CA GLY A 83 9.11 0.06 10.73
C GLY A 83 10.54 0.39 11.18
N SER A 84 11.57 -0.35 10.78
CA SER A 84 12.93 -0.11 11.30
C SER A 84 14.09 -0.37 10.34
N GLY A 85 13.92 -1.21 9.33
CA GLY A 85 14.95 -1.54 8.35
C GLY A 85 15.16 -0.45 7.31
N SER A 86 16.39 -0.32 6.81
CA SER A 86 16.69 0.61 5.70
C SER A 86 16.37 0.01 4.34
N ALA A 87 16.31 -1.32 4.22
CA ALA A 87 16.04 -1.99 2.95
C ALA A 87 14.53 -2.00 2.64
N ALA A 88 14.17 -1.67 1.40
CA ALA A 88 12.81 -1.80 0.91
C ALA A 88 12.43 -3.28 0.83
N ILE A 89 11.21 -3.60 1.29
CA ILE A 89 10.59 -4.93 1.14
C ILE A 89 10.31 -5.18 -0.35
N VAL A 90 9.76 -4.17 -1.01
CA VAL A 90 9.41 -4.15 -2.42
C VAL A 90 9.40 -2.70 -2.89
N TRP A 91 9.73 -2.47 -4.16
CA TRP A 91 9.75 -1.14 -4.77
C TRP A 91 9.45 -1.23 -6.27
N ASN A 92 9.03 -0.12 -6.86
CA ASN A 92 8.78 0.03 -8.30
C ASN A 92 8.89 1.52 -8.69
N ASP A 93 9.46 1.83 -9.87
CA ASP A 93 9.40 3.16 -10.49
C ASP A 93 8.26 3.21 -11.52
N ASP A 94 8.33 2.35 -12.52
CA ASP A 94 7.40 2.34 -13.65
C ASP A 94 6.55 1.06 -13.66
N ALA A 95 5.25 1.23 -13.56
CA ALA A 95 4.26 0.19 -13.77
C ALA A 95 3.93 0.09 -15.27
N GLY A 96 4.72 -0.71 -15.99
CA GLY A 96 4.50 -0.96 -17.42
C GLY A 96 5.05 0.16 -18.31
N ASN A 97 4.20 0.82 -19.08
CA ASN A 97 4.58 1.87 -20.04
C ASN A 97 4.37 3.30 -19.51
N GLY A 98 3.93 3.46 -18.26
CA GLY A 98 3.67 4.76 -17.63
C GLY A 98 4.69 5.09 -16.56
N PHE A 99 4.65 6.34 -16.10
CA PHE A 99 5.54 6.95 -15.10
C PHE A 99 4.99 6.87 -13.66
N GLY A 100 4.03 5.98 -13.45
CA GLY A 100 3.41 5.71 -12.16
C GLY A 100 3.88 4.36 -11.66
N SER A 101 4.08 4.23 -10.35
CA SER A 101 4.54 3.01 -9.69
C SER A 101 3.37 2.14 -9.21
N ALA A 102 3.60 0.83 -9.12
CA ALA A 102 2.64 -0.11 -8.57
C ALA A 102 3.33 -1.16 -7.69
N ILE A 103 2.81 -1.34 -6.47
CA ILE A 103 3.22 -2.39 -5.54
C ILE A 103 2.03 -3.28 -5.27
N ARG A 104 2.26 -4.59 -5.36
CA ARG A 104 1.36 -5.63 -4.83
C ARG A 104 2.18 -6.58 -3.98
N TRP A 105 1.85 -6.68 -2.71
CA TRP A 105 2.62 -7.46 -1.75
C TRP A 105 1.72 -8.06 -0.67
N GLN A 106 2.12 -9.21 -0.14
CA GLN A 106 1.41 -9.89 0.94
C GLN A 106 2.19 -9.72 2.24
N ALA A 107 1.50 -9.28 3.29
CA ALA A 107 2.10 -9.06 4.59
C ALA A 107 2.59 -10.36 5.24
N ASP A 108 3.89 -10.46 5.48
CA ASP A 108 4.48 -11.62 6.17
C ASP A 108 4.27 -11.57 7.70
N ARG A 109 4.12 -10.36 8.24
CA ARG A 109 3.97 -10.09 9.69
C ARG A 109 2.96 -9.00 9.94
N SER A 110 2.23 -9.11 11.06
CA SER A 110 1.40 -8.02 11.56
C SER A 110 2.27 -6.87 12.07
N GLY A 111 1.95 -5.64 11.67
CA GLY A 111 2.70 -4.47 12.10
C GLY A 111 2.43 -3.22 11.27
N ASP A 112 3.21 -2.19 11.58
CA ASP A 112 3.21 -0.93 10.84
C ASP A 112 4.20 -1.03 9.68
N TYR A 113 3.76 -0.57 8.52
CA TYR A 113 4.52 -0.47 7.28
C TYR A 113 4.44 0.97 6.75
N TYR A 114 5.40 1.31 5.90
CA TYR A 114 5.56 2.65 5.36
C TYR A 114 5.64 2.59 3.85
N ILE A 115 4.70 3.26 3.19
CA ILE A 115 4.75 3.51 1.75
C ILE A 115 5.51 4.82 1.60
N ALA A 116 6.63 4.78 0.89
CA ALA A 116 7.43 5.95 0.56
C ALA A 116 7.31 6.23 -0.94
N ILE A 117 7.04 7.47 -1.32
CA ILE A 117 6.90 7.91 -2.70
C ILE A 117 7.78 9.12 -2.90
N THR A 118 8.57 9.14 -3.96
CA THR A 118 9.40 10.30 -4.33
C THR A 118 9.46 10.44 -5.85
N GLY A 119 10.06 11.51 -6.34
CA GLY A 119 10.38 11.68 -7.75
C GLY A 119 11.55 10.82 -8.21
N TYR A 120 11.52 10.35 -9.45
CA TYR A 120 12.66 9.68 -10.07
C TYR A 120 13.91 10.58 -10.07
N HIS A 121 15.03 10.05 -9.57
CA HIS A 121 16.34 10.74 -9.62
C HIS A 121 17.53 9.78 -9.77
N GLY A 122 17.28 8.55 -10.19
CA GLY A 122 18.32 7.58 -10.49
C GLY A 122 17.85 6.14 -10.41
N ALA A 123 18.61 5.25 -11.05
CA ALA A 123 18.34 3.81 -10.98
C ALA A 123 18.92 3.13 -9.73
N SER A 124 19.99 3.70 -9.17
CA SER A 124 20.72 3.13 -8.05
C SER A 124 20.09 3.51 -6.72
N GLY A 125 19.98 2.55 -5.80
CA GLY A 125 19.61 2.82 -4.40
C GLY A 125 18.12 2.78 -4.08
N ARG A 126 17.23 2.56 -5.06
CA ARG A 126 15.76 2.49 -4.87
C ARG A 126 15.29 1.45 -3.85
N ASN A 127 16.14 0.49 -3.54
CA ASN A 127 15.93 -0.55 -2.54
C ASN A 127 16.35 -0.12 -1.13
N ASP A 128 16.74 1.13 -0.90
CA ASP A 128 17.18 1.68 0.37
C ASP A 128 16.40 2.96 0.72
N ILE A 129 16.13 3.19 2.00
CA ILE A 129 15.39 4.35 2.48
C ILE A 129 16.08 5.68 2.16
N SER A 130 17.40 5.70 2.04
CA SER A 130 18.16 6.91 1.69
C SER A 130 17.88 7.42 0.26
N TYR A 131 17.23 6.63 -0.59
CA TYR A 131 16.71 7.11 -1.87
C TYR A 131 15.46 7.98 -1.70
N TYR A 132 14.71 7.81 -0.62
CA TYR A 132 13.45 8.51 -0.38
C TYR A 132 13.66 9.64 0.65
N GLU A 133 14.30 9.37 1.79
CA GLU A 133 14.54 10.41 2.80
C GLU A 133 15.58 11.42 2.32
N GLY A 134 15.16 12.67 2.13
CA GLY A 134 16.02 13.74 1.61
C GLY A 134 16.35 13.57 0.13
N ALA A 135 15.43 12.99 -0.65
CA ALA A 135 15.56 12.85 -2.09
C ALA A 135 15.87 14.18 -2.78
N ILE A 136 16.66 14.14 -3.85
CA ILE A 136 16.99 15.32 -4.65
C ILE A 136 16.56 15.07 -6.09
N HIS A 137 15.46 15.68 -6.51
CA HIS A 137 14.85 15.48 -7.82
C HIS A 137 14.12 16.73 -8.33
N SER A 138 13.80 16.73 -9.62
CA SER A 138 13.03 17.79 -10.28
C SER A 138 11.63 17.36 -10.72
N GLU A 139 11.21 16.14 -10.39
CA GLU A 139 9.85 15.65 -10.65
C GLU A 139 8.85 16.41 -9.78
N VAL A 140 7.97 17.17 -10.42
CA VAL A 140 6.99 18.02 -9.75
C VAL A 140 5.64 17.83 -10.42
N GLY A 141 4.59 17.71 -9.62
CA GLY A 141 3.22 17.66 -10.13
C GLY A 141 2.29 16.83 -9.27
N GLY A 142 1.01 16.87 -9.63
CA GLY A 142 -0.02 16.07 -8.97
C GLY A 142 0.03 14.61 -9.40
N TYR A 143 -0.26 13.70 -8.47
CA TYR A 143 -0.47 12.28 -8.72
C TYR A 143 -1.64 11.76 -7.88
N ILE A 144 -2.24 10.66 -8.32
CA ILE A 144 -3.24 9.93 -7.54
C ILE A 144 -2.53 8.76 -6.87
N LEU A 145 -2.74 8.57 -5.56
CA LEU A 145 -2.35 7.35 -4.85
C LEU A 145 -3.61 6.55 -4.52
N THR A 146 -3.69 5.32 -5.03
CA THR A 146 -4.72 4.34 -4.63
C THR A 146 -4.08 3.31 -3.71
N VAL A 147 -4.66 3.10 -2.53
CA VAL A 147 -4.22 2.08 -1.57
C VAL A 147 -5.39 1.17 -1.22
N SER A 148 -5.18 -0.15 -1.28
CA SER A 148 -6.20 -1.12 -0.90
C SER A 148 -5.60 -2.27 -0.11
N VAL A 149 -6.35 -2.72 0.90
CA VAL A 149 -6.01 -3.90 1.70
C VAL A 149 -7.10 -4.95 1.54
N VAL A 150 -6.72 -6.17 1.21
CA VAL A 150 -7.61 -7.33 1.13
C VAL A 150 -7.14 -8.38 2.13
N PRO A 151 -7.96 -8.73 3.14
CA PRO A 151 -7.56 -9.75 4.09
C PRO A 151 -7.65 -11.13 3.44
N VAL A 152 -6.72 -12.02 3.78
CA VAL A 152 -6.88 -13.43 3.42
C VAL A 152 -7.96 -14.03 4.33
N PRO A 153 -8.91 -14.82 3.80
CA PRO A 153 -9.91 -15.48 4.62
C PRO A 153 -9.22 -16.30 5.71
N GLU A 154 -9.54 -16.00 6.97
CA GLU A 154 -9.00 -16.75 8.10
C GLU A 154 -9.27 -18.25 7.89
N PRO A 155 -8.28 -19.13 8.14
CA PRO A 155 -8.42 -20.58 8.01
C PRO A 155 -9.64 -21.16 8.75
N ALA A 156 -10.18 -20.47 9.76
CA ALA A 156 -11.41 -20.84 10.44
C ALA A 156 -12.61 -21.01 9.49
N SER A 157 -12.70 -20.21 8.42
CA SER A 157 -13.75 -20.37 7.40
C SER A 157 -13.56 -21.64 6.55
N MET A 158 -12.31 -22.00 6.26
CA MET A 158 -11.97 -23.26 5.58
C MET A 158 -12.21 -24.48 6.47
N ILE A 159 -11.93 -24.36 7.78
CA ILE A 159 -12.21 -25.40 8.77
C ILE A 159 -13.72 -25.53 9.01
N ALA A 160 -14.50 -24.46 9.04
CA ALA A 160 -15.96 -24.52 9.21
C ALA A 160 -16.64 -25.21 8.00
N LEU A 161 -16.17 -24.97 6.79
CA LEU A 161 -16.58 -25.73 5.59
C LEU A 161 -16.18 -27.21 5.67
N GLY A 162 -14.94 -27.49 6.08
CA GLY A 162 -14.45 -28.87 6.25
C GLY A 162 -15.20 -29.65 7.33
N THR A 163 -15.45 -29.03 8.49
CA THR A 163 -16.15 -29.65 9.62
C THR A 163 -17.66 -29.76 9.39
N GLY A 164 -18.27 -28.80 8.70
CA GLY A 164 -19.67 -28.85 8.29
C GLY A 164 -19.98 -30.06 7.39
N LEU A 165 -19.12 -30.33 6.39
CA LEU A 165 -19.24 -31.51 5.52
C LEU A 165 -19.06 -32.84 6.26
N VAL A 166 -18.10 -32.91 7.19
CA VAL A 166 -17.92 -34.10 8.05
C VAL A 166 -19.12 -34.30 8.97
N GLY A 167 -19.67 -33.24 9.55
CA GLY A 167 -20.88 -33.29 10.37
C GLY A 167 -22.11 -33.78 9.59
N LEU A 168 -22.31 -33.30 8.36
CA LEU A 168 -23.38 -33.75 7.46
C LEU A 168 -23.22 -35.22 7.04
N MET A 169 -21.99 -35.69 6.77
CA MET A 169 -21.74 -37.11 6.47
C MET A 169 -21.93 -38.01 7.69
N ALA A 170 -21.57 -37.55 8.89
CA ALA A 170 -21.79 -38.26 10.15
C ALA A 170 -23.29 -38.39 10.48
N LEU A 171 -24.08 -37.34 10.23
CA LEU A 171 -25.54 -37.37 10.40
C LEU A 171 -26.22 -38.32 9.40
N ARG A 172 -25.70 -38.43 8.17
CA ARG A 172 -26.23 -39.36 7.15
C ARG A 172 -25.99 -40.83 7.50
N ARG A 173 -24.92 -41.15 8.25
CA ARG A 173 -24.64 -42.52 8.72
C ARG A 173 -25.52 -42.96 9.89
N ARG A 174 -26.07 -42.04 10.68
CA ARG A 174 -26.95 -42.37 11.82
C ARG A 174 -28.42 -42.65 11.44
N ARG A 175 -28.82 -42.43 10.19
CA ARG A 175 -30.20 -42.64 9.69
C ARG A 175 -30.38 -43.91 8.86
N LYS A 176 -29.54 -44.92 9.03
CA LYS A 176 -29.72 -46.26 8.45
C LYS A 176 -29.81 -47.30 9.54
#